data_AF-A0A4Z0A2M1-F1
#
_entry.id   AF-A0A4Z0A2M1-F1
#
_cell.length_a   1.000
_cell.length_b   1.000
_cell.length_c   1.000
_cell.angle_alpha   90.00
_cell.angle_beta   90.00
_cell.angle_gamma   90.00
#
_symmetry.space_group_name_H-M   'P 1'
#
loop_
_entity.id
_entity.type
_entity.pdbx_description
1 polymer ?
#
loop_
_entity_poly.entity_id
_entity_poly.type
_entity_poly.pdbx_seq_one_letter_code
_entity_poly.pdbx_strand_id
1 'polypeptide(L)'
;MRFSTSSLAAVACLASCIPWVLSEVFDDPSKLPKDRTYDYVVIGSGAGGGTVASRLSKDYKVLLLEAGFTDKGEMDLAIPSRDIFTGPHTKYDWNFTTVPQPGLDNRPYLTSEAKC
;
A
#
# COMPACT_ATOMS: atom_id res chain seq x y z
N MET A 1 20.68 -8.39 41.87
CA MET A 1 20.51 -7.17 41.06
C MET A 1 19.08 -6.67 41.24
N ARG A 2 18.88 -5.51 41.89
CA ARG A 2 17.55 -4.87 42.02
C ARG A 2 17.46 -3.81 40.92
N PHE A 3 16.59 -4.02 39.94
CA PHE A 3 16.31 -2.98 38.94
C PHE A 3 15.54 -1.84 39.62
N SER A 4 16.01 -0.60 39.43
CA SER A 4 15.39 0.60 40.00
C SER A 4 14.03 0.85 39.33
N THR A 5 12.98 1.01 40.12
CA THR A 5 11.60 1.27 39.64
C THR A 5 11.51 2.52 38.76
N SER A 6 12.42 3.48 38.94
CA SER A 6 12.55 4.68 38.11
C SER A 6 12.96 4.40 36.66
N SER A 7 13.74 3.34 36.40
CA SER A 7 14.13 2.97 35.03
C SER A 7 12.97 2.33 34.25
N LEU A 8 12.08 1.60 34.93
CA LEU A 8 10.90 0.99 34.33
C LEU A 8 9.83 2.04 33.97
N ALA A 9 9.63 3.04 34.84
CA ALA A 9 8.71 4.14 34.58
C ALA A 9 9.14 5.01 33.38
N ALA A 10 10.44 5.25 33.21
CA ALA A 10 10.97 5.99 32.06
C ALA A 10 10.75 5.26 30.73
N VAL A 11 10.91 3.93 30.70
CA VAL A 11 10.66 3.11 29.51
C VAL A 11 9.16 3.07 29.16
N ALA A 12 8.28 3.00 30.16
CA ALA A 12 6.83 3.04 29.94
C ALA A 12 6.33 4.39 29.38
N CYS A 13 6.85 5.51 29.90
CA CYS A 13 6.54 6.85 29.37
C CYS A 13 7.05 7.07 27.94
N LEU A 14 8.20 6.50 27.58
CA LEU A 14 8.72 6.58 26.21
C LEU A 14 7.85 5.77 25.23
N ALA A 15 7.33 4.61 25.66
CA ALA A 15 6.46 3.77 24.84
C ALA A 15 5.06 4.40 24.60
N SER A 16 4.55 5.22 25.52
CA SER A 16 3.27 5.93 25.37
C SER A 16 3.33 7.13 24.41
N CYS A 17 4.53 7.62 24.10
CA CYS A 17 4.74 8.74 23.17
C CYS A 17 4.86 8.29 21.71
N ILE A 18 4.85 6.99 21.45
CA ILE A 18 4.84 6.43 20.09
C ILE A 18 3.38 6.22 19.72
N PRO A 19 2.83 6.93 18.71
CA PRO A 19 1.49 6.64 18.23
C PRO A 19 1.47 5.21 17.66
N TRP A 20 0.75 4.32 18.34
CA TRP A 20 0.57 2.93 17.92
C TRP A 20 -0.38 2.89 16.73
N VAL A 21 0.18 2.95 15.52
CA VAL A 21 -0.56 2.63 14.31
C VAL A 21 -0.31 1.16 14.00
N LEU A 22 -1.32 0.33 14.27
CA LEU A 22 -1.32 -1.08 13.86
C LEU A 22 -1.99 -1.17 12.48
N SER A 23 -1.27 -1.70 11.50
CA SER A 23 -1.81 -2.03 10.18
C SER A 23 -1.73 -3.53 9.96
N GLU A 24 -2.77 -4.09 9.35
CA GLU A 24 -2.81 -5.50 8.93
C GLU A 24 -3.13 -5.55 7.44
N VAL A 25 -2.36 -6.33 6.70
CA VAL A 25 -2.52 -6.49 5.24
C VAL A 25 -3.20 -7.84 5.00
N PHE A 26 -4.25 -7.82 4.20
CA PHE A 26 -4.99 -9.01 3.81
C PHE A 26 -4.98 -9.14 2.29
N ASP A 27 -4.50 -10.28 1.79
CA ASP A 27 -4.55 -10.59 0.35
C ASP A 27 -5.90 -11.23 -0.07
N ASP A 28 -6.76 -11.51 0.91
CA ASP A 28 -8.07 -12.14 0.72
C ASP A 28 -9.14 -11.36 1.48
N PRO A 29 -10.15 -10.79 0.80
CA PRO A 29 -11.20 -9.99 1.43
C PRO A 29 -12.06 -10.80 2.41
N SER A 30 -12.10 -12.13 2.30
CA SER A 30 -12.84 -12.98 3.25
C SER A 30 -12.24 -12.98 4.66
N LYS A 31 -10.95 -12.61 4.79
CA LYS A 31 -10.23 -12.50 6.06
C LYS A 31 -10.45 -11.17 6.78
N LEU A 32 -11.12 -10.20 6.14
CA LEU A 32 -11.45 -8.93 6.78
C LEU A 32 -12.39 -9.15 7.98
N PRO A 33 -12.09 -8.56 9.14
CA PRO A 33 -12.97 -8.63 10.30
C PRO A 33 -14.34 -8.03 10.00
N LYS A 34 -15.41 -8.84 10.12
CA LYS A 34 -16.79 -8.44 9.78
C LYS A 34 -17.41 -7.45 10.77
N ASP A 35 -16.81 -7.33 11.95
CA ASP A 35 -17.24 -6.49 13.06
C ASP A 35 -16.50 -5.13 13.10
N ARG A 36 -15.59 -4.87 12.15
CA ARG A 36 -14.89 -3.57 12.06
C ARG A 36 -15.70 -2.56 11.25
N THR A 37 -15.79 -1.35 11.79
CA THR A 37 -16.24 -0.15 11.08
C THR A 37 -15.04 0.72 10.72
N TYR A 38 -15.12 1.37 9.57
CA TYR A 38 -14.09 2.29 9.05
C TYR A 38 -14.69 3.67 8.88
N ASP A 39 -13.95 4.70 9.26
CA ASP A 39 -14.33 6.10 9.06
C ASP A 39 -14.09 6.51 7.59
N TYR A 40 -13.04 5.94 6.99
CA TYR A 40 -12.66 6.17 5.59
C TYR A 40 -12.33 4.87 4.87
N VAL A 41 -12.74 4.80 3.60
CA VAL A 41 -12.29 3.78 2.64
C VAL A 41 -11.51 4.47 1.54
N VAL A 42 -10.24 4.13 1.41
CA VAL A 42 -9.36 4.61 0.34
C VAL A 42 -9.23 3.49 -0.69
N ILE A 43 -9.42 3.83 -1.97
CA ILE A 43 -9.33 2.88 -3.09
C ILE A 43 -8.10 3.25 -3.92
N GLY A 44 -7.15 2.32 -4.03
CA GLY A 44 -5.86 2.49 -4.66
C GLY A 44 -4.78 2.97 -3.68
N SER A 45 -3.69 2.21 -3.53
CA SER A 45 -2.48 2.50 -2.75
C SER A 45 -1.35 3.10 -3.60
N GLY A 46 -1.69 3.69 -4.76
CA GLY A 46 -0.72 4.42 -5.58
C GLY A 46 -0.18 5.68 -4.89
N ALA A 47 0.60 6.49 -5.63
CA ALA A 47 1.35 7.64 -5.11
C ALA A 47 0.52 8.59 -4.21
N GLY A 48 -0.75 8.81 -4.55
CA GLY A 48 -1.67 9.60 -3.73
C GLY A 48 -2.34 8.82 -2.60
N GLY A 49 -2.93 7.66 -2.93
CA GLY A 49 -3.83 6.96 -2.03
C GLY A 49 -3.15 6.38 -0.79
N GLY A 50 -1.98 5.77 -0.92
CA GLY A 50 -1.21 5.28 0.24
C GLY A 50 -0.83 6.43 1.19
N THR A 51 -0.44 7.57 0.61
CA THR A 51 -0.11 8.79 1.37
C THR A 51 -1.33 9.33 2.13
N VAL A 52 -2.50 9.37 1.50
CA VAL A 52 -3.75 9.81 2.14
C VAL A 52 -4.15 8.85 3.26
N ALA A 53 -4.13 7.54 3.00
CA ALA A 53 -4.46 6.52 3.99
C ALA A 53 -3.56 6.61 5.23
N SER A 54 -2.24 6.75 5.03
CA SER A 54 -1.25 6.89 6.12
C SER A 54 -1.46 8.16 6.97
N ARG A 55 -1.93 9.26 6.37
CA ARG A 55 -2.21 10.49 7.10
C ARG A 55 -3.50 10.39 7.89
N LEU A 56 -4.56 9.85 7.29
CA LEU A 56 -5.86 9.65 7.93
C LEU A 56 -5.77 8.64 9.09
N SER A 57 -4.94 7.60 8.97
CA SER A 57 -4.83 6.53 9.97
C SER A 57 -4.25 6.97 11.32
N LYS A 58 -3.80 8.22 11.45
CA LYS A 58 -3.33 8.78 12.72
C LYS A 58 -4.48 9.03 13.70
N ASP A 59 -5.64 9.41 13.18
CA ASP A 59 -6.80 9.82 13.98
C ASP A 59 -8.06 9.00 13.66
N TYR A 60 -8.06 8.24 12.56
CA TYR A 60 -9.24 7.54 12.04
C TYR A 60 -8.96 6.07 11.71
N LYS A 61 -10.01 5.24 11.70
CA LYS A 61 -9.96 3.86 11.19
C LYS A 61 -10.10 3.88 9.68
N VAL A 62 -9.05 3.46 8.98
CA VAL A 62 -8.97 3.51 7.52
C VAL A 62 -8.91 2.09 6.96
N LEU A 63 -9.75 1.80 5.96
CA LEU A 63 -9.61 0.65 5.07
C LEU A 63 -8.97 1.13 3.78
N LEU A 64 -7.83 0.55 3.40
CA LEU A 64 -7.20 0.77 2.10
C LEU A 64 -7.41 -0.48 1.25
N LEU A 65 -7.98 -0.30 0.06
CA LEU A 65 -8.19 -1.36 -0.91
C LEU A 65 -7.24 -1.15 -2.09
N GLU A 66 -6.37 -2.12 -2.34
CA GLU A 66 -5.47 -2.14 -3.50
C GLU A 66 -5.78 -3.37 -4.35
N ALA A 67 -5.76 -3.21 -5.67
CA ALA A 67 -6.04 -4.28 -6.61
C ALA A 67 -4.79 -5.11 -6.95
N GLY A 68 -3.61 -4.51 -6.76
CA GLY A 68 -2.32 -5.17 -6.78
C GLY A 68 -2.10 -6.12 -5.61
N PHE A 69 -0.98 -6.83 -5.68
CA PHE A 69 -0.47 -7.67 -4.60
C PHE A 69 0.55 -6.88 -3.77
N THR A 70 0.78 -7.30 -2.53
CA THR A 70 1.80 -6.65 -1.70
C THR A 70 3.18 -6.62 -2.35
N ASP A 71 3.81 -5.44 -2.33
CA ASP A 71 5.19 -5.23 -2.77
C ASP A 71 6.24 -5.88 -1.83
N LYS A 72 5.80 -6.41 -0.69
CA LYS A 72 6.70 -6.96 0.33
C LYS A 72 7.40 -8.23 -0.17
N GLY A 73 8.71 -8.11 -0.36
CA GLY A 73 9.56 -9.22 -0.82
C GLY A 73 9.68 -9.34 -2.35
N GLU A 74 9.10 -8.39 -3.09
CA GLU A 74 9.13 -8.38 -4.55
C GLU A 74 10.39 -7.71 -5.07
N MET A 75 11.37 -8.53 -5.47
CA MET A 75 12.69 -8.05 -5.91
C MET A 75 12.64 -7.17 -7.17
N ASP A 76 11.69 -7.43 -8.07
CA ASP A 76 11.52 -6.63 -9.29
C ASP A 76 11.05 -5.19 -8.98
N LEU A 77 10.38 -4.97 -7.85
CA LEU A 77 9.99 -3.64 -7.35
C LEU A 77 11.08 -3.02 -6.46
N ALA A 78 11.77 -3.83 -5.65
CA ALA A 78 12.72 -3.34 -4.67
C ALA A 78 14.09 -2.95 -5.27
N ILE A 79 14.50 -3.56 -6.38
CA ILE A 79 15.83 -3.35 -7.00
C ILE A 79 15.67 -2.43 -8.21
N PRO A 80 16.22 -1.20 -8.19
CA PRO A 80 16.01 -0.24 -9.29
C PRO A 80 16.43 -0.73 -10.68
N SER A 81 17.46 -1.58 -10.78
CA SER A 81 17.93 -2.13 -12.06
C SER A 81 17.08 -3.28 -12.62
N ARG A 82 15.96 -3.61 -11.98
CA ARG A 82 15.01 -4.67 -12.38
C ARG A 82 13.67 -4.12 -12.87
N ASP A 83 13.56 -2.80 -13.03
CA ASP A 83 12.37 -2.11 -13.54
C ASP A 83 11.88 -2.63 -14.90
N ILE A 84 12.79 -3.12 -15.75
CA ILE A 84 12.44 -3.74 -17.04
C ILE A 84 11.48 -4.94 -16.92
N PHE A 85 11.38 -5.56 -15.73
CA PHE A 85 10.50 -6.70 -15.46
C PHE A 85 9.11 -6.32 -14.92
N THR A 86 8.84 -5.02 -14.73
CA THR A 86 7.57 -4.52 -14.17
C THR A 86 6.68 -3.82 -15.20
N GLY A 87 7.09 -3.81 -16.47
CA GLY A 87 6.36 -3.16 -17.56
C GLY A 87 5.12 -3.92 -18.05
N PRO A 88 4.60 -3.55 -19.24
CA PRO A 88 3.42 -4.17 -19.83
C PRO A 88 3.54 -5.70 -19.96
N HIS A 89 2.40 -6.36 -19.90
CA HIS A 89 2.16 -7.81 -19.95
C HIS A 89 2.69 -8.59 -18.75
N THR A 90 3.00 -7.90 -17.64
CA THR A 90 3.44 -8.50 -16.39
C THR A 90 2.31 -8.47 -15.34
N LYS A 91 2.54 -9.09 -14.18
CA LYS A 91 1.62 -9.01 -13.04
C LYS A 91 1.54 -7.60 -12.42
N TYR A 92 2.53 -6.74 -12.69
CA TYR A 92 2.68 -5.41 -12.11
C TYR A 92 1.92 -4.32 -12.88
N ASP A 93 1.32 -4.63 -14.03
CA ASP A 93 0.70 -3.64 -14.91
C ASP A 93 -0.79 -3.95 -15.18
N TRP A 94 -1.60 -2.91 -15.29
CA TRP A 94 -3.02 -3.03 -15.65
C TRP A 94 -3.27 -3.45 -17.09
N ASN A 95 -2.28 -3.28 -17.97
CA ASN A 95 -2.33 -3.60 -19.39
C ASN A 95 -3.40 -2.82 -20.16
N PHE A 96 -3.59 -1.56 -19.79
CA PHE A 96 -4.52 -0.72 -20.52
C PHE A 96 -4.03 -0.44 -21.93
N THR A 97 -4.97 -0.40 -22.86
CA THR A 97 -4.73 -0.04 -24.25
C THR A 97 -5.70 1.05 -24.63
N THR A 98 -5.22 2.05 -25.35
CA THR A 98 -6.08 3.06 -25.94
C THR A 98 -6.88 2.45 -27.08
N VAL A 99 -7.98 3.11 -27.44
CA VAL A 99 -8.62 2.87 -28.75
C VAL A 99 -7.63 3.20 -29.88
N PRO A 100 -7.80 2.65 -31.10
CA PRO A 100 -7.03 3.05 -32.28
C PRO A 100 -6.87 4.56 -32.43
N GLN A 101 -5.63 5.03 -32.55
CA GLN A 101 -5.34 6.46 -32.70
C GLN A 101 -5.06 6.79 -34.17
N PRO A 102 -5.79 7.73 -34.80
CA PRO A 102 -5.52 8.14 -36.18
C PRO A 102 -4.09 8.65 -36.40
N GLY A 103 -3.51 9.31 -35.39
CA GLY A 103 -2.12 9.79 -35.42
C GLY A 103 -1.05 8.69 -35.25
N LEU A 104 -1.46 7.43 -35.04
CA LEU A 104 -0.58 6.26 -34.91
C LEU A 104 -0.94 5.17 -35.94
N ASP A 105 -1.36 5.55 -37.15
CA ASP A 105 -1.82 4.63 -38.20
C ASP A 105 -2.97 3.72 -37.76
N ASN A 106 -3.90 4.27 -36.96
CA ASN A 106 -5.00 3.52 -36.33
C ASN A 106 -4.52 2.34 -35.45
N ARG A 107 -3.32 2.41 -34.88
CA ARG A 107 -2.86 1.43 -33.90
C ARG A 107 -3.34 1.82 -32.49
N PRO A 108 -3.71 0.85 -31.65
CA PRO A 108 -3.85 1.09 -30.22
C PRO A 108 -2.48 1.29 -29.59
N TYR A 109 -2.43 2.06 -28.51
CA TYR A 109 -1.20 2.30 -27.73
C TYR A 109 -1.34 1.67 -26.34
N LEU A 110 -0.31 0.96 -25.90
CA LEU A 110 -0.23 0.41 -24.55
C LEU A 110 0.11 1.52 -23.56
N THR A 111 -0.76 1.69 -22.56
CA THR A 111 -0.57 2.65 -21.47
C THR A 111 -0.29 1.88 -20.20
N SER A 112 0.95 1.99 -19.73
CA SER A 112 1.39 1.33 -18.50
C SER A 112 0.84 2.07 -17.29
N GLU A 113 0.23 1.33 -16.38
CA GLU A 113 -0.27 1.81 -15.10
C GLU A 113 0.02 0.75 -14.06
N ALA A 114 0.67 1.15 -12.96
CA ALA A 114 1.11 0.23 -11.93
C ALA A 114 -0.07 -0.43 -11.21
N LYS A 115 0.11 -1.72 -10.92
CA LYS A 115 -0.81 -2.57 -10.18
C LYS A 115 -0.02 -3.36 -9.13
N CYS A 116 0.28 -2.72 -8.01
CA CYS A 116 1.01 -3.26 -6.86
C CYS A 116 0.70 -2.46 -5.60
#